data_AF-R6TXD7-F1
#
_entry.id   AF-R6TXD7-F1
#
_cell.length_a   1.000
_cell.length_b   1.000
_cell.length_c   1.000
_cell.angle_alpha   90.00
_cell.angle_beta   90.00
_cell.angle_gamma   90.00
#
_symmetry.space_group_name_H-M   'P 1'
#
loop_
_entity.id
_entity.type
_entity.pdbx_description
1 polymer ?
#
loop_
_entity_poly.entity_id
_entity_poly.type
_entity_poly.pdbx_seq_one_letter_code
_entity_poly.pdbx_strand_id
1 'polypeptide(L)'
;MDCVMLNTCGSADCRTHVLLCSGEVRFVGLCPGVHLLTLCRPGCRPVRLVIQLPPGANAEVQGSVWGGNWRWYPDSFRYAWNRRERQLR
;
A
#
# COMPACT_ATOMS: atom_id res chain seq x y z
N MET A 1 -20.07 4.05 3.46
CA MET A 1 -19.13 3.20 2.72
C MET A 1 -17.83 3.15 3.48
N ASP A 2 -17.17 1.99 3.52
CA ASP A 2 -15.87 1.84 4.17
C ASP A 2 -14.77 2.37 3.24
N CYS A 3 -13.73 2.98 3.81
CA CYS A 3 -12.58 3.46 3.04
C CYS A 3 -11.26 3.10 3.73
N VAL A 4 -10.21 2.92 2.93
CA VAL A 4 -8.85 2.68 3.39
C VAL A 4 -7.98 3.84 2.93
N MET A 5 -7.26 4.41 3.88
CA MET A 5 -6.26 5.45 3.67
C MET A 5 -4.89 4.86 3.89
N LEU A 6 -3.97 5.10 2.97
CA LEU A 6 -2.56 4.78 3.10
C LEU A 6 -1.77 6.09 3.23
N ASN A 7 -1.09 6.25 4.35
CA ASN A 7 -0.18 7.36 4.59
C ASN A 7 1.26 6.85 4.59
N THR A 8 2.13 7.49 3.83
CA THR A 8 3.55 7.14 3.85
C THR A 8 4.24 7.88 4.99
N CYS A 9 4.92 7.15 5.87
CA CYS A 9 5.63 7.79 6.98
C CYS A 9 6.80 8.60 6.42
N GLY A 10 6.83 9.91 6.69
CA GLY A 10 7.87 10.80 6.20
C GLY A 10 7.62 11.43 4.82
N SER A 11 6.44 11.23 4.21
CA SER A 11 5.99 12.04 3.07
C SER A 11 4.57 12.57 3.28
N ALA A 12 4.22 13.65 2.58
CA ALA A 12 2.85 14.16 2.55
C ALA A 12 1.93 13.31 1.64
N ASP A 13 2.42 12.18 1.11
CA ASP A 13 1.64 11.31 0.23
C ASP A 13 0.61 10.53 1.02
N CYS A 14 -0.65 10.94 0.88
CA CYS A 14 -1.82 10.22 1.34
C CYS A 14 -2.61 9.72 0.13
N ARG A 15 -2.90 8.41 0.10
CA ARG A 15 -3.73 7.78 -0.93
C ARG A 15 -4.95 7.17 -0.28
N THR A 16 -6.13 7.45 -0.83
CA THR A 16 -7.41 6.95 -0.30
C THR A 16 -8.11 6.10 -1.35
N HIS A 17 -8.58 4.91 -0.95
CA HIS A 17 -9.42 4.06 -1.77
C HIS A 17 -10.74 3.73 -1.05
N VAL A 18 -11.84 3.79 -1.80
CA VAL A 18 -13.14 3.28 -1.35
C VAL A 18 -13.13 1.76 -1.46
N LEU A 19 -13.57 1.07 -0.40
CA LEU A 19 -13.68 -0.38 -0.42
C LEU A 19 -14.95 -0.81 -1.15
N LEU A 20 -14.77 -1.61 -2.20
CA LEU A 20 -15.86 -2.32 -2.86
C LEU A 20 -16.31 -3.50 -1.98
N CYS A 21 -17.45 -4.11 -2.31
CA CYS A 21 -18.06 -5.20 -1.53
C CYS A 21 -17.14 -6.42 -1.29
N SER A 22 -16.08 -6.58 -2.08
CA SER A 22 -15.06 -7.62 -1.87
C SER A 22 -14.18 -7.40 -0.63
N GLY A 23 -14.11 -6.16 -0.11
CA GLY A 23 -13.23 -5.82 1.01
C GLY A 23 -11.74 -5.94 0.70
N GLU A 24 -11.39 -6.02 -0.58
CA GLU A 24 -10.00 -6.05 -1.04
C GLU A 24 -9.55 -4.65 -1.46
N VAL A 25 -8.29 -4.34 -1.19
CA VAL A 25 -7.64 -3.10 -1.63
C VAL A 25 -6.27 -3.40 -2.20
N ARG A 26 -5.89 -2.66 -3.24
CA ARG A 26 -4.55 -2.70 -3.83
C ARG A 26 -4.01 -1.27 -3.94
N PHE A 27 -2.84 -1.04 -3.36
CA PHE A 27 -2.07 0.17 -3.57
C PHE A 27 -0.81 -0.17 -4.36
N VAL A 28 -0.54 0.59 -5.42
CA VAL A 28 0.60 0.36 -6.33
C VAL A 28 1.59 1.52 -6.28
N GLY A 29 2.84 1.33 -6.71
CA GLY A 29 3.78 2.45 -6.81
C GLY A 29 4.12 3.09 -5.46
N LEU A 30 4.28 2.27 -4.42
CA LEU A 30 4.69 2.72 -3.09
C LEU A 30 6.21 2.68 -2.98
N CYS A 31 6.82 3.72 -2.45
CA CYS A 31 8.25 3.70 -2.14
C CYS A 31 8.53 2.70 -1.00
N PRO A 32 9.75 2.14 -0.91
CA PRO A 32 10.17 1.42 0.28
C PRO A 32 10.04 2.27 1.55
N GLY A 33 9.71 1.63 2.68
CA GLY A 33 9.63 2.31 3.97
C GLY A 33 8.44 1.90 4.82
N VAL A 34 8.20 2.68 5.88
CA VAL A 34 7.07 2.50 6.80
C VAL A 34 5.86 3.21 6.23
N HIS A 35 4.72 2.54 6.15
CA HIS A 35 3.44 3.17 5.84
C HIS A 35 2.39 2.83 6.89
N LEU A 36 1.47 3.76 7.10
CA LEU A 36 0.33 3.62 7.98
C LEU A 36 -0.94 3.46 7.15
N LEU A 37 -1.50 2.26 7.19
CA LEU A 37 -2.85 1.97 6.72
C LEU A 37 -3.86 2.34 7.80
N THR A 38 -4.89 3.07 7.41
CA THR A 38 -6.03 3.41 8.28
C THR A 38 -7.32 2.97 7.59
N LEU A 39 -8.01 2.03 8.23
CA LEU A 39 -9.36 1.64 7.85
C LEU A 39 -10.37 2.52 8.57
N CYS A 40 -11.22 3.19 7.80
CA CYS A 40 -12.30 4.01 8.30
C CYS A 40 -13.65 3.38 7.93
N ARG A 41 -14.42 3.01 8.95
CA ARG A 41 -15.82 2.57 8.82
C ARG A 41 -16.74 3.59 9.50
N PRO A 42 -17.81 4.06 8.85
CA PRO A 42 -18.77 4.96 9.47
C PRO A 42 -19.33 4.38 10.78
N GLY A 43 -19.31 5.18 11.85
CA GLY A 43 -19.79 4.76 13.16
C GLY A 43 -18.86 3.83 13.95
N CYS A 44 -17.66 3.53 13.42
CA CYS A 44 -16.65 2.73 14.12
C CYS A 44 -15.36 3.53 14.35
N ARG A 45 -14.60 3.13 15.36
CA ARG A 45 -13.25 3.68 15.56
C ARG A 45 -12.34 3.25 14.40
N PRO A 46 -11.52 4.15 13.83
CA PRO A 46 -10.57 3.78 12.80
C PRO A 46 -9.57 2.73 13.27
N VAL A 47 -9.30 1.73 12.43
CA VAL A 47 -8.30 0.69 12.70
C VAL A 47 -7.02 1.05 11.97
N ARG A 48 -5.89 1.02 12.67
CA ARG A 48 -4.58 1.39 12.14
C ARG A 48 -3.68 0.17 12.05
N LEU A 49 -3.01 0.02 10.92
CA LEU A 49 -2.03 -1.03 10.68
C LEU A 49 -0.75 -0.40 10.11
N VAL A 50 0.38 -0.72 10.72
CA VAL A 50 1.69 -0.33 10.20
C VAL A 50 2.18 -1.41 9.25
N ILE A 51 2.57 -1.03 8.05
CA ILE A 51 3.19 -1.90 7.06
C ILE A 51 4.63 -1.43 6.79
N GLN A 52 5.54 -2.38 6.74
CA GLN A 52 6.94 -2.14 6.38
C GLN A 52 7.17 -2.72 4.99
N LEU A 53 7.41 -1.85 4.01
CA LEU A 53 7.81 -2.28 2.67
C LEU A 53 9.33 -2.47 2.61
N PRO A 54 9.81 -3.57 2.00
CA PRO A 54 11.22 -3.89 1.96
C PRO A 54 12.02 -2.85 1.16
N PRO A 55 13.30 -2.63 1.49
CA PRO A 55 14.19 -1.75 0.74
C PRO A 55 14.33 -2.23 -0.71
N GLY A 56 14.21 -1.33 -1.69
CA GLY A 56 14.28 -1.70 -3.10
C GLY A 56 13.59 -0.73 -4.07
N ALA A 57 13.03 -1.29 -5.15
CA ALA A 57 12.14 -0.56 -6.06
C ALA A 57 10.76 -0.36 -5.40
N ASN A 58 9.85 0.29 -6.11
CA ASN A 58 8.48 0.42 -5.63
C ASN A 58 7.86 -0.95 -5.31
N ALA A 59 6.88 -0.95 -4.41
CA ALA A 59 6.12 -2.14 -4.03
C ALA A 59 4.61 -1.90 -4.19
N GLU A 60 3.89 -3.00 -4.36
CA GLU A 60 2.45 -3.07 -4.34
C GLU A 60 2.01 -3.80 -3.06
N VAL A 61 0.95 -3.33 -2.42
CA VAL A 61 0.35 -4.01 -1.29
C VAL A 61 -1.10 -4.34 -1.61
N GLN A 62 -1.46 -5.61 -1.42
CA GLN A 62 -2.81 -6.12 -1.58
C GLN A 62 -3.24 -6.81 -0.29
N GLY A 63 -4.46 -6.55 0.17
CA GLY A 63 -4.95 -7.20 1.37
C GLY A 63 -6.47 -7.27 1.44
N SER A 64 -6.94 -8.24 2.22
CA SER A 64 -8.34 -8.30 2.66
C SER A 64 -8.45 -7.57 3.99
N VAL A 65 -9.29 -6.54 4.00
CA VAL A 65 -9.52 -5.70 5.17
C VAL A 65 -10.17 -6.48 6.31
N TRP A 66 -11.01 -7.46 5.98
CA TRP A 66 -11.74 -8.28 6.95
C TRP A 66 -10.90 -9.42 7.52
N GLY A 67 -9.98 -9.96 6.72
CA GLY A 67 -9.12 -11.08 7.13
C GLY A 67 -7.81 -10.67 7.79
N GLY A 68 -7.45 -9.37 7.77
CA GLY A 68 -6.17 -8.88 8.28
C GLY A 68 -4.94 -9.41 7.52
N ASN A 69 -5.16 -10.07 6.38
CA ASN A 69 -4.12 -10.67 5.57
C ASN A 69 -3.63 -9.66 4.54
N TRP A 70 -2.38 -9.24 4.68
CA TRP A 70 -1.70 -8.32 3.78
C TRP A 70 -0.54 -9.03 3.09
N ARG A 71 -0.47 -8.87 1.77
CA ARG A 71 0.59 -9.40 0.92
C ARG A 71 1.26 -8.27 0.16
N TRP A 72 2.55 -8.39 0.01
CA TRP A 72 3.40 -7.44 -0.70
C TRP A 72 3.96 -8.09 -1.96
N TYR A 73 4.01 -7.30 -3.02
CA TYR A 73 4.55 -7.69 -4.30
C TYR A 73 5.56 -6.62 -4.74
N PRO A 74 6.64 -6.98 -5.45
CA PRO A 74 7.44 -5.99 -6.16
C PRO A 74 6.53 -5.27 -7.16
N ASP A 75 6.62 -3.94 -7.24
CA ASP A 75 5.93 -3.18 -8.30
C ASP A 75 6.50 -3.60 -9.64
N SER A 76 5.75 -4.45 -10.33
CA SER A 76 6.18 -5.07 -11.58
C SER A 76 6.48 -4.03 -12.67
N PHE A 77 5.77 -2.90 -12.65
CA PHE A 77 5.89 -1.85 -13.64
C PHE A 77 7.17 -1.02 -13.44
N ARG A 78 7.44 -0.60 -12.19
CA ARG A 78 8.66 0.19 -11.88
C ARG A 78 9.91 -0.66 -11.68
N TYR A 79 9.78 -1.91 -11.25
CA TYR A 79 10.91 -2.82 -11.14
C TYR A 79 11.51 -3.13 -12.52
N ALA A 80 10.68 -3.28 -13.56
CA ALA A 80 11.16 -3.40 -14.94
C ALA A 80 11.99 -2.18 -15.38
N TRP A 81 11.52 -0.97 -15.05
CA TRP A 81 12.24 0.28 -15.33
C TRP A 81 13.57 0.38 -14.56
N ASN A 82 13.55 0.14 -13.24
CA ASN A 82 14.75 0.18 -12.40
C ASN A 82 15.78 -0.90 -12.76
N ARG A 83 15.34 -2.07 -13.23
CA ARG A 83 16.24 -3.13 -13.73
C ARG A 83 16.93 -2.71 -15.03
N ARG A 84 16.24 -1.95 -15.90
CA ARG A 84 16.80 -1.42 -17.14
C ARG A 84 17.87 -0.36 -16.89
N GLU A 85 17.67 0.53 -15.92
CA GLU A 85 18.68 1.54 -15.56
C GLU A 85 19.93 0.96 -14.90
N ARG A 86 19.81 -0.14 -14.14
CA ARG A 86 20.97 -0.82 -13.53
C ARG A 86 21.82 -1.60 -14.53
N GLN A 87 21.30 -1.92 -15.72
CA GLN A 87 22.08 -2.55 -16.78
C GLN A 87 22.84 -1.54 -17.65
N LEU A 88 22.62 -0.24 -17.45
CA LEU A 88 23.24 0.85 -18.20
C LEU A 88 24.31 1.61 -17.38
N ARG A 89 24.71 1.07 -16.23
CA ARG A 89 25.82 1.52 -15.40
C ARG A 89 26.83 0.39 -15.25
#